data_AF-I0YXA2-F1
#
_entry.id   AF-I0YXA2-F1
#
_cell.length_a   1.000
_cell.length_b   1.000
_cell.length_c   1.000
_cell.angle_alpha   90.00
_cell.angle_beta   90.00
_cell.angle_gamma   90.00
#
_symmetry.space_group_name_H-M   'P 1'
#
loop_
_entity.id
_entity.type
_entity.pdbx_description
1 polymer ?
#
loop_
_entity_poly.entity_id
_entity_poly.type
_entity_poly.pdbx_seq_one_letter_code
_entity_poly.pdbx_strand_id
1 'polypeptide(L)'
;LALAVLATQASAQLGGEPDALPVKSDLPYIRCGVCEAVGKNAYRQVKSARDALKPGKKLEELVILEMVEKMGDPAKDEGEWIAKIDLVEDGKKLKLVEHEELGKCREECKTVQRAAQEVLSDHDTDIAEKLWQGKMSRSQFSNWLCYDVTGACKQKPPPLPKDRAPGQAFQVIDPEEAQMQKMMAGMK
;
A
#
# COMPACT_ATOMS: atom_id res chain seq x y z
N LEU A 1 -20.02 -17.49 -57.05
CA LEU A 1 -19.57 -16.13 -56.72
C LEU A 1 -19.81 -15.92 -55.23
N ALA A 2 -18.80 -16.24 -54.41
CA ALA A 2 -18.84 -16.09 -52.95
C ALA A 2 -18.13 -14.78 -52.58
N LEU A 3 -18.85 -13.85 -51.96
CA LEU A 3 -18.29 -12.62 -51.42
C LEU A 3 -17.93 -12.87 -49.95
N ALA A 4 -16.62 -12.90 -49.68
CA ALA A 4 -16.06 -12.99 -48.34
C ALA A 4 -16.20 -11.62 -47.63
N VAL A 5 -16.86 -11.61 -46.49
CA VAL A 5 -16.89 -10.48 -45.56
C VAL A 5 -15.62 -10.57 -44.71
N LEU A 6 -14.66 -9.68 -44.98
CA LEU A 6 -13.47 -9.51 -44.14
C LEU A 6 -13.88 -8.72 -42.88
N ALA A 7 -13.89 -9.41 -41.74
CA ALA A 7 -13.97 -8.78 -40.43
C ALA A 7 -12.68 -8.00 -40.15
N THR A 8 -12.77 -6.69 -40.01
CA THR A 8 -11.68 -5.86 -39.46
C THR A 8 -11.59 -6.09 -37.97
N GLN A 9 -10.57 -6.84 -37.53
CA GLN A 9 -10.19 -6.92 -36.13
C GLN A 9 -9.62 -5.58 -35.69
N ALA A 10 -10.24 -4.95 -34.70
CA ALA A 10 -9.65 -3.83 -33.99
C ALA A 10 -8.51 -4.38 -33.11
N SER A 11 -7.28 -4.03 -33.45
CA SER A 11 -6.11 -4.32 -32.60
C SER A 11 -6.25 -3.55 -31.30
N ALA A 12 -6.35 -4.26 -30.17
CA ALA A 12 -6.19 -3.69 -28.84
C ALA A 12 -4.80 -3.04 -28.76
N GLN A 13 -4.77 -1.72 -28.63
CA GLN A 13 -3.53 -1.00 -28.38
C GLN A 13 -3.04 -1.37 -26.99
N LEU A 14 -1.90 -2.07 -26.93
CA LEU A 14 -1.06 -2.23 -25.75
C LEU A 14 -0.45 -0.86 -25.39
N GLY A 15 -1.29 0.07 -24.95
CA GLY A 15 -0.87 1.32 -24.33
C GLY A 15 -1.43 1.33 -22.92
N GLY A 16 -0.61 0.95 -21.93
CA GLY A 16 -1.00 1.09 -20.53
C GLY A 16 -1.29 2.55 -20.20
N GLU A 17 -2.22 2.80 -19.29
CA GLU A 17 -2.42 4.13 -18.73
C GLU A 17 -1.07 4.65 -18.16
N PRO A 18 -0.74 5.95 -18.34
CA PRO A 18 0.47 6.52 -17.74
C PRO A 18 0.48 6.29 -16.22
N ASP A 19 1.67 6.04 -15.66
CA ASP A 19 1.83 5.91 -14.21
C ASP A 19 1.30 7.18 -13.52
N ALA A 20 0.32 7.00 -12.64
CA ALA A 20 -0.21 8.08 -11.83
C ALA A 20 0.87 8.64 -10.89
N LEU A 21 0.74 9.92 -10.53
CA LEU A 21 1.61 10.59 -9.58
C LEU A 21 0.91 10.82 -8.24
N PRO A 22 1.66 10.87 -7.12
CA PRO A 22 1.08 11.19 -5.81
C PRO A 22 0.63 12.65 -5.72
N VAL A 23 -0.51 12.89 -5.09
CA VAL A 23 -1.00 14.21 -4.68
C VAL A 23 -0.26 14.64 -3.41
N LYS A 24 0.93 15.23 -3.58
CA LYS A 24 1.82 15.58 -2.46
C LYS A 24 1.18 16.51 -1.42
N SER A 25 0.22 17.35 -1.82
CA SER A 25 -0.52 18.22 -0.91
C SER A 25 -1.36 17.46 0.12
N ASP A 26 -1.64 16.18 -0.10
CA ASP A 26 -2.47 15.37 0.79
C ASP A 26 -1.69 14.65 1.89
N LEU A 27 -0.36 14.54 1.75
CA LEU A 27 0.52 13.86 2.71
C LEU A 27 0.33 14.34 4.17
N PRO A 28 0.21 15.66 4.45
CA PRO A 28 0.00 16.15 5.81
C PRO A 28 -1.29 15.64 6.47
N TYR A 29 -2.32 15.30 5.67
CA TYR A 29 -3.61 14.85 6.19
C TYR A 29 -3.63 13.35 6.48
N ILE A 30 -2.81 12.56 5.78
CA ILE A 30 -2.87 11.09 5.82
C ILE A 30 -1.71 10.42 6.54
N ARG A 31 -0.59 11.12 6.76
CA ARG A 31 0.67 10.53 7.28
C ARG A 31 0.51 9.61 8.49
N CYS A 32 -0.30 10.04 9.48
CA CYS A 32 -0.51 9.26 10.70
C CYS A 32 -1.32 7.99 10.42
N GLY A 33 -2.42 8.12 9.66
CA GLY A 33 -3.24 6.97 9.28
C GLY A 33 -2.47 5.97 8.42
N VAL A 34 -1.63 6.45 7.49
CA VAL A 34 -0.75 5.58 6.68
C VAL A 34 0.28 4.88 7.55
N CYS A 35 0.91 5.58 8.51
CA CYS A 35 1.83 4.94 9.44
C CYS A 35 1.15 3.84 10.26
N GLU A 36 -0.04 4.10 10.79
CA GLU A 36 -0.81 3.10 11.54
C GLU A 36 -1.16 1.89 10.66
N ALA A 37 -1.47 2.12 9.38
CA ALA A 37 -1.70 1.07 8.39
C ALA A 37 -0.43 0.26 8.08
N VAL A 38 0.74 0.91 7.95
CA VAL A 38 2.04 0.22 7.83
C VAL A 38 2.28 -0.66 9.06
N GLY A 39 2.14 -0.11 10.27
CA GLY A 39 2.34 -0.87 11.51
C GLY A 39 1.39 -2.07 11.63
N LYS A 40 0.11 -1.90 11.25
CA LYS A 40 -0.89 -2.98 11.19
C LYS A 40 -0.47 -4.07 10.21
N ASN A 41 -0.07 -3.69 9.00
CA ASN A 41 0.27 -4.62 7.91
C ASN A 41 1.56 -5.38 8.20
N ALA A 42 2.62 -4.69 8.63
CA ALA A 42 3.89 -5.30 8.99
C ALA A 42 3.71 -6.37 10.08
N TYR A 43 2.99 -6.01 11.15
CA TYR A 43 2.71 -6.95 12.23
C TYR A 43 1.88 -8.15 11.75
N ARG A 44 0.80 -7.91 10.98
CA ARG A 44 -0.08 -8.96 10.46
C ARG A 44 0.66 -9.94 9.57
N GLN A 45 1.45 -9.45 8.62
CA GLN A 45 2.16 -10.29 7.66
C GLN A 45 3.26 -11.10 8.34
N VAL A 46 4.07 -10.50 9.21
CA VAL A 46 5.09 -11.23 9.98
C VAL A 46 4.46 -12.27 10.90
N LYS A 47 3.32 -11.96 11.53
CA LYS A 47 2.57 -12.96 12.31
C LYS A 47 2.11 -14.13 11.43
N SER A 48 1.53 -13.84 10.27
CA SER A 48 1.09 -14.87 9.32
C SER A 48 2.26 -15.75 8.85
N ALA A 49 3.41 -15.14 8.53
CA ALA A 49 4.62 -15.86 8.15
C ALA A 49 5.11 -16.79 9.27
N ARG A 50 5.06 -16.35 10.54
CA ARG A 50 5.39 -17.19 11.70
C ARG A 50 4.42 -18.35 11.89
N ASP A 51 3.12 -18.09 11.79
CA ASP A 51 2.08 -19.11 11.98
C ASP A 51 2.16 -20.21 10.91
N ALA A 52 2.68 -19.89 9.71
CA ALA A 52 2.88 -20.84 8.62
C ALA A 52 4.14 -21.73 8.80
N LEU A 53 5.01 -21.44 9.77
CA LEU A 53 6.21 -22.23 10.04
C LEU A 53 5.88 -23.54 10.78
N LYS A 54 6.68 -24.57 10.52
CA LYS A 54 6.63 -25.82 11.30
C LYS A 54 6.97 -25.55 12.77
N PRO A 55 6.38 -26.30 13.72
CA PRO A 55 6.71 -26.16 15.14
C PRO A 55 8.23 -26.19 15.40
N GLY A 56 8.71 -25.25 16.23
CA GLY A 56 10.12 -25.12 16.57
C GLY A 56 11.00 -24.40 15.54
N LYS A 57 10.46 -24.01 14.37
CA LYS A 57 11.15 -23.11 13.43
C LYS A 57 10.90 -21.65 13.79
N LYS A 58 11.89 -20.80 13.50
CA LYS A 58 11.81 -19.35 13.70
C LYS A 58 11.95 -18.67 12.35
N LEU A 59 11.22 -17.58 12.18
CA LEU A 59 11.37 -16.69 11.04
C LEU A 59 12.69 -15.94 11.21
N GLU A 60 13.53 -15.96 10.18
CA GLU A 60 14.80 -15.23 10.18
C GLU A 60 14.54 -13.73 10.05
N GLU A 61 15.40 -12.91 10.66
CA GLU A 61 15.29 -11.45 10.61
C GLU A 61 15.41 -10.93 9.18
N LEU A 62 16.32 -11.51 8.38
CA LEU A 62 16.51 -11.14 6.98
C LEU A 62 15.21 -11.32 6.16
N VAL A 63 14.46 -12.39 6.41
CA VAL A 63 13.16 -12.60 5.75
C VAL A 63 12.17 -11.51 6.14
N ILE A 64 12.18 -11.06 7.40
CA ILE A 64 11.33 -9.96 7.85
C ILE A 64 11.75 -8.64 7.21
N LEU A 65 13.06 -8.38 7.09
CA LEU A 65 13.58 -7.20 6.41
C LEU A 65 13.09 -7.15 4.96
N GLU A 66 13.23 -8.24 4.20
CA GLU A 66 12.74 -8.32 2.82
C GLU A 66 11.22 -8.07 2.72
N MET A 67 10.43 -8.53 3.70
CA MET A 67 8.99 -8.27 3.75
C MET A 67 8.69 -6.78 3.98
N VAL A 68 9.46 -6.13 4.86
CA VAL A 68 9.31 -4.71 5.19
C VAL A 68 9.70 -3.82 4.00
N GLU A 69 10.79 -4.13 3.31
CA GLU A 69 11.26 -3.41 2.11
C GLU A 69 10.22 -3.40 0.98
N LYS A 70 9.49 -4.52 0.80
CA LYS A 70 8.44 -4.66 -0.23
C LYS A 70 7.10 -4.02 0.17
N MET A 71 6.90 -3.72 1.45
CA MET A 71 5.61 -3.27 1.99
C MET A 71 5.15 -1.91 1.46
N GLY A 72 6.07 -1.11 0.93
CA GLY A 72 5.82 0.19 0.32
C GLY A 72 5.53 0.15 -1.18
N ASP A 73 5.39 -1.04 -1.78
CA ASP A 73 5.13 -1.20 -3.21
C ASP A 73 3.81 -1.98 -3.46
N PRO A 74 2.74 -1.31 -3.93
CA PRO A 74 1.46 -1.97 -4.24
C PRO A 74 1.55 -3.06 -5.31
N ALA A 75 2.66 -3.12 -6.06
CA ALA A 75 2.90 -4.17 -7.04
C ALA A 75 3.53 -5.45 -6.45
N LYS A 76 3.95 -5.42 -5.17
CA LYS A 76 4.47 -6.57 -4.43
C LYS A 76 3.41 -7.07 -3.45
N ASP A 77 3.45 -8.36 -3.12
CA ASP A 77 2.45 -9.02 -2.27
C ASP A 77 2.37 -8.37 -0.88
N GLU A 78 3.52 -7.97 -0.33
CA GLU A 78 3.61 -7.32 0.96
C GLU A 78 3.06 -5.89 0.95
N GLY A 79 3.03 -5.23 -0.21
CA GLY A 79 2.50 -3.87 -0.38
C GLY A 79 1.08 -3.80 -0.96
N GLU A 80 0.49 -4.94 -1.35
CA GLU A 80 -0.86 -5.05 -1.94
C GLU A 80 -1.92 -4.30 -1.12
N TRP A 81 -1.76 -4.24 0.20
CA TRP A 81 -2.65 -3.50 1.10
C TRP A 81 -2.84 -2.03 0.70
N ILE A 82 -1.85 -1.40 0.08
CA ILE A 82 -1.92 -0.01 -0.41
C ILE A 82 -2.98 0.12 -1.50
N ALA A 83 -3.08 -0.85 -2.40
CA ALA A 83 -4.06 -0.86 -3.48
C ALA A 83 -5.50 -1.10 -2.99
N LYS A 84 -5.69 -1.47 -1.72
CA LYS A 84 -7.00 -1.64 -1.08
C LYS A 84 -7.46 -0.38 -0.33
N ILE A 85 -6.64 0.67 -0.29
CA ILE A 85 -6.97 1.91 0.42
C ILE A 85 -7.57 2.93 -0.54
N ASP A 86 -8.70 3.49 -0.14
CA ASP A 86 -9.34 4.66 -0.72
C ASP A 86 -9.20 5.86 0.24
N LEU A 87 -8.99 7.06 -0.30
CA LEU A 87 -8.90 8.30 0.49
C LEU A 87 -10.23 9.06 0.43
N VAL A 88 -11.09 8.80 1.43
CA VAL A 88 -12.45 9.34 1.47
C VAL A 88 -12.52 10.64 2.28
N GLU A 89 -13.17 11.67 1.74
CA GLU A 89 -13.49 12.88 2.48
C GLU A 89 -14.55 12.61 3.57
N ASP A 90 -14.22 12.94 4.81
CA ASP A 90 -15.15 12.96 5.94
C ASP A 90 -15.15 14.34 6.60
N GLY A 91 -16.05 15.20 6.13
CA GLY A 91 -16.16 16.57 6.55
C GLY A 91 -14.90 17.37 6.23
N LYS A 92 -14.08 17.65 7.25
CA LYS A 92 -12.80 18.38 7.11
C LYS A 92 -11.57 17.46 7.26
N LYS A 93 -11.74 16.15 7.10
CA LYS A 93 -10.67 15.16 7.24
C LYS A 93 -10.62 14.28 6.00
N LEU A 94 -9.43 13.77 5.72
CA LEU A 94 -9.23 12.71 4.74
C LEU A 94 -9.00 11.40 5.51
N LYS A 95 -9.82 10.39 5.23
CA LYS A 95 -9.76 9.09 5.92
C LYS A 95 -9.26 8.02 4.98
N LEU A 96 -8.49 7.09 5.51
CA LEU A 96 -8.16 5.85 4.83
C LEU A 96 -9.31 4.87 5.04
N VAL A 97 -9.91 4.39 3.95
CA VAL A 97 -10.93 3.34 3.95
C VAL A 97 -10.34 2.11 3.28
N GLU A 98 -10.35 0.97 3.97
CA GLU A 98 -9.85 -0.31 3.44
C GLU A 98 -11.00 -1.07 2.78
N HIS A 99 -10.81 -1.47 1.53
CA HIS A 99 -11.71 -2.33 0.76
C HIS A 99 -11.25 -3.80 0.81
N GLU A 100 -12.17 -4.73 0.51
CA GLU A 100 -11.82 -6.16 0.42
C GLU A 100 -11.11 -6.46 -0.90
N GLU A 101 -11.58 -5.82 -1.98
CA GLU A 101 -11.09 -5.95 -3.35
C GLU A 101 -9.85 -5.10 -3.61
N LEU A 102 -9.08 -5.50 -4.64
CA LEU A 102 -7.98 -4.69 -5.13
C LEU A 102 -8.51 -3.53 -5.97
N GLY A 103 -7.94 -2.35 -5.76
CA GLY A 103 -8.18 -1.17 -6.57
C GLY A 103 -7.12 -0.98 -7.64
N LYS A 104 -7.48 -0.27 -8.71
CA LYS A 104 -6.51 0.26 -9.67
C LYS A 104 -5.60 1.27 -8.96
N CYS A 105 -4.28 1.05 -9.04
CA CYS A 105 -3.34 1.94 -8.38
C CYS A 105 -3.14 3.25 -9.15
N ARG A 106 -3.97 4.25 -8.84
CA ARG A 106 -3.91 5.60 -9.39
C ARG A 106 -3.48 6.64 -8.35
N GLU A 107 -3.87 7.91 -8.49
CA GLU A 107 -3.33 9.03 -7.71
C GLU A 107 -3.41 8.82 -6.19
N GLU A 108 -4.55 8.35 -5.67
CA GLU A 108 -4.71 8.08 -4.23
C GLU A 108 -3.84 6.92 -3.75
N CYS A 109 -3.83 5.81 -4.48
CA CYS A 109 -2.92 4.68 -4.22
C CYS A 109 -1.46 5.16 -4.21
N LYS A 110 -1.05 5.99 -5.18
CA LYS A 110 0.30 6.56 -5.26
C LYS A 110 0.59 7.53 -4.12
N THR A 111 -0.42 8.25 -3.64
CA THR A 111 -0.31 9.15 -2.47
C THR A 111 -0.10 8.35 -1.19
N VAL A 112 -0.85 7.27 -0.99
CA VAL A 112 -0.66 6.32 0.12
C VAL A 112 0.70 5.62 0.00
N GLN A 113 1.08 5.19 -1.21
CA GLN A 113 2.39 4.59 -1.50
C GLN A 113 3.51 5.53 -1.06
N ARG A 114 3.44 6.81 -1.47
CA ARG A 114 4.44 7.81 -1.12
C ARG A 114 4.54 8.01 0.39
N ALA A 115 3.40 8.12 1.08
CA ALA A 115 3.38 8.25 2.53
C ALA A 115 3.91 6.99 3.25
N ALA A 116 3.64 5.79 2.71
CA ALA A 116 4.16 4.54 3.27
C ALA A 116 5.68 4.44 3.09
N GLN A 117 6.21 4.85 1.93
CA GLN A 117 7.66 4.92 1.69
C GLN A 117 8.36 5.90 2.64
N GLU A 118 7.74 7.03 2.97
CA GLU A 118 8.27 7.95 4.00
C GLU A 118 8.33 7.33 5.39
N VAL A 119 7.45 6.36 5.70
CA VAL A 119 7.48 5.61 6.97
C VAL A 119 8.54 4.50 6.93
N LEU A 120 8.75 3.86 5.78
CA LEU A 120 9.58 2.66 5.66
C LEU A 120 11.06 2.97 5.38
N SER A 121 11.36 3.93 4.51
CA SER A 121 12.68 4.10 3.88
C SER A 121 13.87 4.23 4.84
N ASP A 122 13.75 5.03 5.90
CA ASP A 122 14.85 5.24 6.86
C ASP A 122 14.76 4.30 8.09
N HIS A 123 13.77 3.40 8.10
CA HIS A 123 13.36 2.67 9.31
C HIS A 123 13.17 1.17 9.09
N ASP A 124 13.37 0.65 7.88
CA ASP A 124 13.12 -0.74 7.51
C ASP A 124 13.82 -1.76 8.43
N THR A 125 15.08 -1.50 8.75
CA THR A 125 15.94 -2.32 9.60
C THR A 125 15.44 -2.30 11.04
N ASP A 126 15.11 -1.13 11.58
CA ASP A 126 14.56 -1.00 12.95
C ASP A 126 13.20 -1.70 13.06
N ILE A 127 12.34 -1.51 12.06
CA ILE A 127 11.03 -2.15 11.96
C ILE A 127 11.21 -3.67 11.94
N ALA A 128 12.11 -4.19 11.10
CA ALA A 128 12.38 -5.61 10.98
C ALA A 128 12.92 -6.20 12.29
N GLU A 129 13.88 -5.53 12.93
CA GLU A 129 14.45 -5.94 14.22
C GLU A 129 13.35 -6.04 15.29
N LYS A 130 12.53 -5.00 15.46
CA LYS A 130 11.45 -5.00 16.48
C LYS A 130 10.41 -6.07 16.21
N LEU A 131 10.03 -6.26 14.94
CA LEU A 131 9.13 -7.33 14.57
C LEU A 131 9.75 -8.68 14.88
N TRP A 132 11.01 -8.91 14.51
CA TRP A 132 11.76 -10.15 14.74
C TRP A 132 11.83 -10.51 16.22
N GLN A 133 12.14 -9.55 17.09
CA GLN A 133 12.17 -9.74 18.55
C GLN A 133 10.82 -10.22 19.09
N GLY A 134 9.70 -9.80 18.49
CA GLY A 134 8.36 -10.30 18.83
C GLY A 134 7.89 -9.96 20.25
N LYS A 135 8.42 -8.88 20.85
CA LYS A 135 8.16 -8.48 22.24
C LYS A 135 7.01 -7.48 22.42
N MET A 136 6.46 -6.98 21.33
CA MET A 136 5.39 -5.98 21.33
C MET A 136 4.09 -6.60 20.80
N SER A 137 2.96 -6.21 21.34
CA SER A 137 1.66 -6.40 20.67
C SER A 137 1.54 -5.50 19.44
N ARG A 138 0.57 -5.77 18.57
CA ARG A 138 0.28 -4.95 17.38
C ARG A 138 0.14 -3.47 17.72
N SER A 139 -0.61 -3.12 18.78
CA SER A 139 -0.84 -1.73 19.16
C SER A 139 0.42 -1.05 19.70
N GLN A 140 1.20 -1.75 20.52
CA GLN A 140 2.49 -1.23 21.02
C GLN A 140 3.47 -1.00 19.86
N PHE A 141 3.53 -1.94 18.91
CA PHE A 141 4.37 -1.82 17.73
C PHE A 141 3.97 -0.62 16.85
N SER A 142 2.68 -0.49 16.53
CA SER A 142 2.17 0.68 15.78
C SER A 142 2.44 1.99 16.51
N ASN A 143 2.28 2.02 17.84
CA ASN A 143 2.53 3.23 18.62
C ASN A 143 4.02 3.61 18.60
N TRP A 144 4.92 2.66 18.84
CA TRP A 144 6.36 2.84 18.74
C TRP A 144 6.76 3.38 17.35
N LEU A 145 6.28 2.74 16.27
CA LEU A 145 6.58 3.16 14.91
C LEU A 145 6.09 4.60 14.63
N CYS A 146 4.85 4.91 14.98
CA CYS A 146 4.20 6.15 14.54
C CYS A 146 4.43 7.35 15.45
N TYR A 147 4.77 7.13 16.70
CA TYR A 147 5.06 8.20 17.66
C TYR A 147 6.55 8.32 17.95
N ASP A 148 7.27 7.22 18.14
CA ASP A 148 8.66 7.29 18.61
C ASP A 148 9.65 7.36 17.45
N VAL A 149 9.48 6.49 16.44
CA VAL A 149 10.39 6.38 15.30
C VAL A 149 10.14 7.47 14.27
N THR A 150 8.95 7.46 13.65
CA THR A 150 8.65 8.35 12.51
C THR A 150 8.12 9.72 12.94
N GLY A 151 7.51 9.78 14.13
CA GLY A 151 6.78 10.96 14.60
C GLY A 151 5.55 11.34 13.76
N ALA A 152 5.10 10.49 12.82
CA ALA A 152 3.98 10.75 11.92
C ALA A 152 2.69 11.14 12.67
N CYS A 153 2.48 10.58 13.86
CA CYS A 153 1.31 10.81 14.70
C CYS A 153 1.53 11.83 15.83
N LYS A 154 2.71 12.46 15.95
CA LYS A 154 2.97 13.47 17.01
C LYS A 154 2.10 14.71 16.90
N GLN A 155 1.70 15.07 15.68
CA GLN A 155 0.77 16.18 15.46
C GLN A 155 -0.48 15.67 14.76
N LYS A 156 -1.62 16.16 15.21
CA LYS A 156 -2.92 15.87 14.60
C LYS A 156 -2.94 16.38 13.16
N PRO A 157 -3.54 15.64 12.21
CA PRO A 157 -3.76 16.11 10.86
C PRO A 157 -4.48 17.48 10.84
N PRO A 158 -4.02 18.45 10.03
CA PRO A 158 -4.73 19.71 9.86
C PRO A 158 -6.09 19.48 9.18
N PRO A 159 -7.06 20.41 9.30
CA PRO A 159 -8.30 20.34 8.56
C PRO A 159 -8.05 20.52 7.06
N LEU A 160 -8.85 19.84 6.23
CA LEU A 160 -8.80 19.98 4.78
C LEU A 160 -9.12 21.42 4.32
N PRO A 161 -8.41 21.94 3.30
CA PRO A 161 -8.76 23.19 2.63
C PRO A 161 -10.16 23.09 2.01
N LYS A 162 -10.89 24.21 1.99
CA LYS A 162 -12.26 24.26 1.41
C LYS A 162 -12.28 24.11 -0.11
N ASP A 163 -11.16 24.43 -0.75
CA ASP A 163 -10.94 24.47 -2.19
C ASP A 163 -10.13 23.26 -2.70
N ARG A 164 -9.85 22.28 -1.84
CA ARG A 164 -9.23 21.01 -2.26
C ARG A 164 -10.18 20.29 -3.24
N ALA A 165 -9.66 19.87 -4.38
CA ALA A 165 -10.39 19.01 -5.30
C ALA A 165 -10.71 17.65 -4.64
N PRO A 166 -11.92 17.10 -4.82
CA PRO A 166 -12.23 15.76 -4.34
C PRO A 166 -11.31 14.71 -4.95
N GLY A 167 -11.08 13.65 -4.18
CA GLY A 167 -10.40 12.45 -4.61
C GLY A 167 -11.09 11.73 -5.76
N GLN A 168 -10.38 10.79 -6.36
CA GLN A 168 -10.89 9.92 -7.41
C GLN A 168 -11.56 8.71 -6.79
N ALA A 169 -12.78 8.37 -7.20
CA ALA A 169 -13.48 7.20 -6.67
C ALA A 169 -12.65 5.90 -6.82
N PHE A 170 -12.70 5.06 -5.77
CA PHE A 170 -12.18 3.71 -5.79
C PHE A 170 -12.69 2.95 -7.02
N GLN A 171 -11.78 2.32 -7.76
CA GLN A 171 -12.12 1.47 -8.89
C GLN A 171 -11.45 0.13 -8.72
N VAL A 172 -12.27 -0.91 -8.60
CA VAL A 172 -11.80 -2.30 -8.52
C VAL A 172 -11.02 -2.62 -9.80
N ILE A 173 -9.82 -3.17 -9.63
CA ILE A 173 -9.02 -3.65 -10.76
C ILE A 173 -9.60 -4.97 -11.28
N ASP A 174 -9.56 -5.15 -12.60
CA ASP A 174 -9.91 -6.43 -13.19
C ASP A 174 -8.92 -7.53 -12.74
N PRO A 175 -9.37 -8.75 -12.40
CA PRO A 175 -8.47 -9.81 -11.93
C PRO A 175 -7.37 -10.20 -12.93
N GLU A 176 -7.64 -10.17 -14.25
CA GLU A 176 -6.65 -10.47 -15.27
C GLU A 176 -5.61 -9.34 -15.36
N GLU A 177 -6.07 -8.09 -15.29
CA GLU A 177 -5.19 -6.91 -15.22
C GLU A 177 -4.28 -6.96 -13.98
N ALA A 178 -4.83 -7.32 -12.81
CA ALA A 178 -4.07 -7.47 -11.57
C ALA A 178 -3.00 -8.57 -11.66
N GLN A 179 -3.34 -9.72 -12.24
CA GLN A 179 -2.39 -10.81 -12.46
C GLN A 179 -1.26 -10.39 -13.41
N MET A 180 -1.60 -9.69 -14.50
CA MET A 180 -0.60 -9.16 -15.43
C MET A 180 0.36 -8.19 -14.76
N GLN A 181 -0.15 -7.25 -13.95
CA GLN A 181 0.70 -6.30 -13.21
C GLN A 181 1.65 -7.02 -12.26
N LYS A 182 1.17 -8.03 -11.53
CA LYS A 182 1.99 -8.84 -10.61
C LYS A 182 3.11 -9.60 -11.34
N MET A 183 2.81 -10.19 -12.51
CA MET A 183 3.84 -10.85 -13.32
C MET A 183 4.93 -9.86 -13.77
N MET A 184 4.54 -8.67 -14.23
CA MET A 184 5.48 -7.64 -14.68
C MET A 184 6.33 -7.09 -13.52
N ALA A 185 5.78 -7.02 -12.31
CA ALA A 185 6.49 -6.57 -11.12
C ALA A 185 7.55 -7.57 -10.64
N GLY A 186 7.40 -8.87 -10.92
CA GLY A 186 8.39 -9.90 -10.59
C GLY A 186 9.61 -9.93 -11.51
N MET A 187 9.55 -9.23 -12.65
CA MET A 187 10.66 -9.11 -13.61
C MET A 187 11.62 -7.93 -13.30
N LYS A 188 11.28 -7.10 -12.31
CA LYS A 188 12.08 -5.97 -11.81
C LYS A 188 12.68 -6.31 -10.46
#